data_AF-W8BPY3-F1
#
_entry.id   AF-W8BPY3-F1
#
_cell.length_a   1.000
_cell.length_b   1.000
_cell.length_c   1.000
_cell.angle_alpha   90.00
_cell.angle_beta   90.00
_cell.angle_gamma   90.00
#
_symmetry.space_group_name_H-M   'P 1'
#
loop_
_entity.id
_entity.type
_entity.pdbx_description
1 polymer ?
#
loop_
_entity_poly.entity_id
_entity_poly.type
_entity_poly.pdbx_seq_one_letter_code
_entity_poly.pdbx_strand_id
1 'polypeptide(L)'
;MATLPTTFVKGFHDEELCQRMKYYPFGKTGLKVSKVALGTGTLSDFYGELDLDEAIKTIHKAVKSGINYIDTAPYYGQGRSEEVLGMGLKDIPREAYYIATKVGRYEKDLTKMFDFSAKKTRASVEKSLQLLGLDYVDIIQIHDIEFAKDLDIVINECLPELKKIVKEGKAKFIGVTGYPLSCLKECIEQAPGSFQTVLSYARYTLLDDSLQSYMDFFQQQNLGIVCASGHALGLLTNDGPQPWHPAGEEIKEICRKASNICKEANVELGKLAMYYFMQLDGASTFLTGMQTRTLLDINLDAYYNGLSKKEQEVLQLLQETVFTKSINWEGNELETYWTAMKKK
;
A
#
# COMPACT_ATOMS: atom_id res chain seq x y z
N MET A 1 24.94 16.53 -5.71
CA MET A 1 24.65 15.39 -6.60
C MET A 1 23.70 14.47 -5.84
N ALA A 2 22.59 14.06 -6.44
CA ALA A 2 21.74 13.05 -5.83
C ALA A 2 22.53 11.74 -5.75
N THR A 3 22.72 11.22 -4.54
CA THR A 3 23.41 9.94 -4.34
C THR A 3 22.45 8.82 -4.68
N LEU A 4 22.88 7.90 -5.53
CA LEU A 4 22.15 6.66 -5.83
C LEU A 4 21.81 5.90 -4.53
N PRO A 5 20.66 5.21 -4.47
CA PRO A 5 20.27 4.45 -3.28
C PRO A 5 21.22 3.27 -3.06
N THR A 6 21.27 2.74 -1.84
CA THR A 6 22.00 1.50 -1.53
C THR A 6 21.45 0.28 -2.29
N THR A 7 20.22 0.38 -2.79
CA THR A 7 19.60 -0.62 -3.67
C THR A 7 20.01 -0.48 -5.14
N PHE A 8 20.83 0.51 -5.51
CA PHE A 8 21.27 0.66 -6.89
C PHE A 8 22.24 -0.47 -7.28
N VAL A 9 21.90 -1.14 -8.37
CA VAL A 9 22.69 -2.21 -8.99
C VAL A 9 23.08 -1.79 -10.41
N LYS A 10 24.39 -1.60 -10.61
CA LYS A 10 24.99 -1.22 -11.88
C LYS A 10 24.70 -2.28 -12.96
N GLY A 11 24.23 -1.85 -14.13
CA GLY A 11 23.91 -2.74 -15.25
C GLY A 11 22.50 -3.36 -15.19
N PHE A 12 21.79 -3.20 -14.07
CA PHE A 12 20.37 -3.56 -13.98
C PHE A 12 19.46 -2.32 -14.04
N HIS A 13 19.75 -1.32 -13.19
CA HIS A 13 18.94 -0.11 -13.08
C HIS A 13 19.22 0.90 -14.21
N ASP A 14 18.22 1.75 -14.48
CA ASP A 14 18.42 3.01 -15.17
C ASP A 14 18.99 4.04 -14.19
N GLU A 15 20.24 4.44 -14.41
CA GLU A 15 20.96 5.34 -13.50
C GLU A 15 20.35 6.74 -13.45
N GLU A 16 19.87 7.27 -14.58
CA GLU A 16 19.30 8.62 -14.64
C GLU A 16 17.97 8.66 -13.86
N LEU A 17 17.11 7.65 -14.06
CA LEU A 17 15.85 7.56 -13.32
C LEU A 17 16.07 7.37 -11.81
N CYS A 18 17.07 6.57 -11.42
CA CYS A 18 17.46 6.42 -10.02
C CYS A 18 17.99 7.72 -9.41
N GLN A 19 18.77 8.52 -10.14
CA GLN A 19 19.24 9.83 -9.64
C GLN A 19 18.10 10.84 -9.49
N ARG A 20 17.05 10.75 -10.33
CA ARG A 20 15.85 11.61 -10.25
C ARG A 20 14.90 11.19 -9.13
N MET A 21 14.83 9.90 -8.78
CA MET A 21 13.99 9.40 -7.70
C MET A 21 14.51 9.88 -6.34
N LYS A 22 13.62 10.42 -5.51
CA LYS A 22 13.92 10.75 -4.11
C LYS A 22 13.76 9.50 -3.24
N TYR A 23 14.70 9.31 -2.32
CA TYR A 23 14.68 8.23 -1.34
C TYR A 23 14.65 8.80 0.08
N TYR A 24 13.69 8.37 0.88
CA TYR A 24 13.47 8.86 2.24
C TYR A 24 13.84 7.80 3.27
N PRO A 25 14.37 8.19 4.44
CA PRO A 25 14.54 7.26 5.56
C PRO A 25 13.23 6.55 5.89
N PHE A 26 13.31 5.24 6.11
CA PHE A 26 12.14 4.44 6.45
C PHE A 26 12.06 4.23 7.97
N GLY A 27 11.78 5.32 8.69
CA GLY A 27 11.82 5.37 10.15
C GLY A 27 13.17 4.92 10.71
N LYS A 28 13.12 4.15 11.80
CA LYS A 28 14.30 3.58 12.50
C LYS A 28 14.90 2.33 11.85
N THR A 29 14.48 1.92 10.65
CA THR A 29 14.98 0.69 10.00
C THR A 29 16.40 0.81 9.44
N GLY A 30 16.88 2.03 9.22
CA GLY A 30 18.12 2.29 8.48
C GLY A 30 17.99 2.11 6.95
N LEU A 31 16.82 1.68 6.46
CA LEU A 31 16.52 1.60 5.02
C LEU A 31 16.17 2.98 4.46
N LYS A 32 16.34 3.15 3.15
CA LYS A 32 15.83 4.31 2.41
C LYS A 32 14.92 3.86 1.27
N VAL A 33 13.65 4.24 1.33
CA VAL A 33 12.63 3.83 0.35
C VAL A 33 12.37 4.93 -0.67
N SER A 34 12.09 4.56 -1.91
CA SER A 34 11.72 5.47 -2.99
C SER A 34 10.43 6.23 -2.65
N LYS A 35 10.28 7.47 -3.13
CA LYS A 35 9.07 8.27 -2.92
C LYS A 35 7.81 7.55 -3.39
N VAL A 36 7.89 6.90 -4.55
CA VAL A 36 6.81 6.06 -5.09
C VAL A 36 7.14 4.60 -4.84
N ALA A 37 6.15 3.82 -4.39
CA ALA A 37 6.26 2.38 -4.15
C ALA A 37 5.24 1.57 -4.93
N LEU A 38 5.59 0.31 -5.20
CA LEU A 38 4.76 -0.62 -5.95
C LEU A 38 3.87 -1.45 -5.01
N GLY A 39 2.58 -1.16 -5.01
CA GLY A 39 1.55 -2.01 -4.41
C GLY A 39 1.14 -3.10 -5.40
N THR A 40 1.03 -4.34 -4.93
CA THR A 40 0.79 -5.49 -5.81
C THR A 40 -0.58 -6.12 -5.64
N GLY A 41 -1.51 -5.47 -4.91
CA GLY A 41 -2.91 -5.92 -4.82
C GLY A 41 -3.58 -6.08 -6.20
N THR A 42 -3.15 -5.30 -7.20
CA THR A 42 -3.59 -5.37 -8.59
C THR A 42 -2.98 -6.52 -9.40
N LEU A 43 -1.99 -7.25 -8.85
CA LEU A 43 -1.48 -8.51 -9.42
C LEU A 43 -2.36 -9.72 -9.04
N SER A 44 -3.52 -9.47 -8.43
CA SER A 44 -4.53 -10.47 -8.12
C SER A 44 -5.72 -10.38 -9.08
N ASP A 45 -6.76 -11.18 -8.83
CA ASP A 45 -8.03 -11.15 -9.56
C ASP A 45 -8.96 -10.00 -9.14
N PHE A 46 -8.54 -9.13 -8.20
CA PHE A 46 -9.39 -8.07 -7.66
C PHE A 46 -9.81 -7.01 -8.69
N TYR A 47 -9.00 -6.78 -9.72
CA TYR A 47 -9.22 -5.70 -10.70
C TYR A 47 -9.48 -6.23 -12.11
N GLY A 48 -10.00 -7.46 -12.21
CA GLY A 48 -10.29 -8.14 -13.47
C GLY A 48 -9.20 -9.13 -13.87
N GLU A 49 -9.21 -9.50 -15.14
CA GLU A 49 -8.21 -10.42 -15.71
C GLU A 49 -6.83 -9.78 -15.74
N LEU A 50 -5.81 -10.53 -15.31
CA LEU A 50 -4.43 -10.07 -15.26
C LEU A 50 -3.67 -10.60 -16.47
N ASP A 51 -3.16 -9.70 -17.31
CA ASP A 51 -2.11 -10.03 -18.27
C ASP A 51 -0.78 -10.26 -17.51
N LEU A 52 -0.40 -11.53 -17.39
CA LEU A 52 0.77 -11.95 -16.62
C LEU A 52 2.09 -11.42 -17.20
N ASP A 53 2.24 -11.42 -18.52
CA ASP A 53 3.47 -10.98 -19.19
C ASP A 53 3.64 -9.46 -19.03
N GLU A 54 2.56 -8.72 -19.19
CA GLU A 54 2.57 -7.27 -18.95
C GLU A 54 2.84 -6.94 -17.47
N ALA A 55 2.28 -7.70 -16.53
CA ALA A 55 2.53 -7.55 -15.10
C ALA A 55 4.02 -7.75 -14.75
N ILE A 56 4.64 -8.82 -15.25
CA ILE A 56 6.07 -9.10 -15.04
C ILE A 56 6.93 -7.98 -15.63
N LYS A 57 6.64 -7.54 -16.87
CA LYS A 57 7.34 -6.41 -17.49
C LYS A 57 7.18 -5.12 -16.69
N THR A 58 6.02 -4.91 -16.06
CA THR A 58 5.76 -3.76 -15.20
C THR A 58 6.58 -3.81 -13.92
N ILE A 59 6.67 -4.97 -13.25
CA ILE A 59 7.55 -5.15 -12.08
C ILE A 59 9.00 -4.82 -12.44
N HIS A 60 9.51 -5.37 -13.55
CA HIS A 60 10.88 -5.09 -14.01
C HIS A 60 11.09 -3.60 -14.28
N LYS A 61 10.15 -2.96 -14.99
CA LYS A 61 10.24 -1.53 -15.30
C LYS A 61 10.21 -0.67 -14.03
N ALA A 62 9.34 -0.99 -13.07
CA ALA A 62 9.23 -0.27 -11.80
C ALA A 62 10.57 -0.27 -11.05
N VAL A 63 11.17 -1.44 -10.85
CA VAL A 63 12.45 -1.54 -10.12
C VAL A 63 13.58 -0.87 -10.89
N LYS A 64 13.67 -1.09 -12.21
CA LYS A 64 14.69 -0.44 -13.04
C LYS A 64 14.62 1.09 -13.01
N SER A 65 13.42 1.66 -12.87
CA SER A 65 13.19 3.10 -12.74
C SER A 65 13.50 3.66 -11.35
N GLY A 66 13.98 2.83 -10.42
CA GLY A 66 14.40 3.25 -9.08
C GLY A 66 13.35 3.06 -7.99
N ILE A 67 12.18 2.48 -8.27
CA ILE A 67 11.26 2.05 -7.22
C ILE A 67 11.89 0.89 -6.45
N ASN A 68 12.08 1.03 -5.15
CA ASN A 68 12.77 0.01 -4.34
C ASN A 68 11.96 -0.48 -3.13
N TYR A 69 10.68 -0.11 -2.99
CA TYR A 69 9.78 -0.68 -2.00
C TYR A 69 8.57 -1.30 -2.69
N ILE A 70 8.36 -2.59 -2.46
CA ILE A 70 7.29 -3.40 -3.05
C ILE A 70 6.47 -4.03 -1.93
N ASP A 71 5.15 -3.90 -2.00
CA ASP A 71 4.23 -4.40 -0.97
C ASP A 71 3.21 -5.38 -1.56
N THR A 72 3.02 -6.51 -0.90
CA THR A 72 2.05 -7.57 -1.25
C THR A 72 1.34 -8.09 0.02
N ALA A 73 0.45 -9.08 -0.11
CA ALA A 73 -0.19 -9.75 1.01
C ALA A 73 -0.80 -11.11 0.62
N PRO A 74 -0.91 -12.07 1.56
CA PRO A 74 -1.60 -13.34 1.34
C PRO A 74 -3.08 -13.18 0.92
N TYR A 75 -3.76 -12.16 1.43
CA TYR A 75 -5.17 -11.92 1.09
C TYR A 75 -5.38 -11.59 -0.40
N TYR A 76 -4.37 -11.00 -1.07
CA TYR A 76 -4.49 -10.52 -2.44
C TYR A 76 -4.58 -11.69 -3.42
N GLY A 77 -5.81 -12.03 -3.81
CA GLY A 77 -6.12 -13.23 -4.60
C GLY A 77 -5.70 -14.53 -3.91
N GLN A 78 -5.80 -14.61 -2.57
CA GLN A 78 -5.45 -15.80 -1.78
C GLN A 78 -4.02 -16.34 -2.05
N GLY A 79 -3.08 -15.42 -2.25
CA GLY A 79 -1.66 -15.69 -2.54
C GLY A 79 -1.28 -15.50 -4.00
N ARG A 80 -2.25 -15.25 -4.91
CA ARG A 80 -1.97 -15.02 -6.33
C ARG A 80 -1.03 -13.84 -6.56
N SER A 81 -1.22 -12.74 -5.82
CA SER A 81 -0.32 -11.57 -5.93
C SER A 81 1.13 -11.92 -5.54
N GLU A 82 1.32 -12.69 -4.45
CA GLU A 82 2.64 -13.14 -4.01
C GLU A 82 3.29 -14.07 -5.04
N GLU A 83 2.52 -14.98 -5.64
CA GLU A 83 2.99 -15.88 -6.68
C GLU A 83 3.45 -15.13 -7.93
N VAL A 84 2.62 -14.20 -8.45
CA VAL A 84 2.97 -13.39 -9.63
C VAL A 84 4.17 -12.50 -9.34
N LEU A 85 4.22 -11.89 -8.16
CA LEU A 85 5.36 -11.10 -7.75
C LEU A 85 6.63 -11.95 -7.68
N GLY A 86 6.57 -13.15 -7.09
CA GLY A 86 7.70 -14.10 -7.06
C GLY A 86 8.21 -14.46 -8.44
N MET A 87 7.32 -14.67 -9.42
CA MET A 87 7.69 -14.88 -10.82
C MET A 87 8.45 -13.68 -11.41
N GLY A 88 7.98 -12.46 -11.17
CA GLY A 88 8.61 -11.24 -11.68
C GLY A 88 9.89 -10.81 -10.95
N LEU A 89 10.12 -11.27 -9.72
CA LEU A 89 11.33 -10.94 -8.96
C LEU A 89 12.49 -11.90 -9.22
N LYS A 90 12.24 -13.06 -9.81
CA LYS A 90 13.25 -14.11 -10.02
C LYS A 90 14.51 -13.62 -10.76
N ASP A 91 14.34 -12.70 -11.70
CA ASP A 91 15.43 -12.16 -12.53
C ASP A 91 15.91 -10.77 -12.06
N ILE A 92 15.47 -10.32 -10.88
CA ILE A 92 15.84 -9.04 -10.29
C ILE A 92 16.85 -9.30 -9.15
N PRO A 93 18.01 -8.63 -9.12
CA PRO A 93 18.96 -8.76 -8.01
C PRO A 93 18.28 -8.49 -6.66
N ARG A 94 18.46 -9.36 -5.67
CA ARG A 94 17.74 -9.28 -4.39
C ARG A 94 17.99 -7.95 -3.66
N GLU A 95 19.19 -7.39 -3.81
CA GLU A 95 19.59 -6.10 -3.24
C GLU A 95 18.94 -4.89 -3.93
N ALA A 96 18.31 -5.07 -5.10
CA ALA A 96 17.66 -4.00 -5.86
C ALA A 96 16.35 -3.50 -5.24
N TYR A 97 15.77 -4.24 -4.30
CA TYR A 97 14.47 -3.90 -3.72
C TYR A 97 14.34 -4.34 -2.26
N TYR A 98 13.45 -3.65 -1.57
CA TYR A 98 12.85 -4.03 -0.31
C TYR A 98 11.46 -4.57 -0.57
N ILE A 99 11.10 -5.64 0.13
CA ILE A 99 9.79 -6.26 0.00
C ILE A 99 9.08 -6.36 1.35
N ALA A 100 7.79 -6.05 1.33
CA ALA A 100 6.88 -6.24 2.44
C ALA A 100 5.76 -7.21 2.06
N THR A 101 5.45 -8.15 2.97
CA THR A 101 4.20 -8.92 2.93
C THR A 101 3.50 -8.84 4.28
N LYS A 102 2.40 -9.57 4.46
CA LYS A 102 1.51 -9.42 5.62
C LYS A 102 1.08 -10.75 6.23
N VAL A 103 0.52 -10.67 7.43
CA VAL A 103 -0.23 -11.72 8.14
C VAL A 103 -1.51 -11.13 8.71
N GLY A 104 -2.45 -11.96 9.16
CA GLY A 104 -3.68 -11.53 9.83
C GLY A 104 -4.94 -11.66 8.97
N ARG A 105 -4.86 -11.40 7.66
CA ARG A 105 -5.97 -11.52 6.69
C ARG A 105 -5.63 -12.50 5.55
N TYR A 106 -6.52 -13.45 5.24
CA TYR A 106 -6.22 -14.58 4.35
C TYR A 106 -7.34 -14.94 3.34
N GLU A 107 -8.52 -15.34 3.80
CA GLU A 107 -9.56 -15.94 2.95
C GLU A 107 -10.70 -14.97 2.61
N LYS A 108 -11.41 -15.21 1.49
CA LYS A 108 -12.66 -14.49 1.15
C LYS A 108 -13.83 -14.89 2.06
N ASP A 109 -13.82 -16.13 2.58
CA ASP A 109 -14.80 -16.58 3.58
C ASP A 109 -14.61 -15.81 4.89
N LEU A 110 -15.62 -15.01 5.27
CA LEU A 110 -15.59 -14.16 6.47
C LEU A 110 -15.16 -14.93 7.73
N THR A 111 -15.54 -16.21 7.89
CA THR A 111 -15.18 -16.98 9.09
C THR A 111 -13.73 -17.45 9.14
N LYS A 112 -13.03 -17.38 8.01
CA LYS A 112 -11.62 -17.74 7.87
C LYS A 112 -10.79 -16.55 7.40
N MET A 113 -11.40 -15.38 7.31
CA MET A 113 -10.80 -14.19 6.75
C MET A 113 -9.69 -13.69 7.65
N PHE A 114 -9.92 -13.67 8.96
CA PHE A 114 -8.95 -13.17 9.93
C PHE A 114 -8.52 -14.23 10.94
N ASP A 115 -7.22 -14.31 11.19
CA ASP A 115 -6.62 -15.17 12.21
C ASP A 115 -5.23 -14.64 12.61
N PHE A 116 -5.18 -14.06 13.80
CA PHE A 116 -4.00 -13.43 14.38
C PHE A 116 -3.26 -14.37 15.35
N SER A 117 -3.62 -15.67 15.40
CA SER A 117 -2.93 -16.62 16.27
C SER A 117 -1.46 -16.80 15.86
N ALA A 118 -0.61 -17.15 16.82
CA ALA A 118 0.81 -17.42 16.55
C ALA A 118 0.99 -18.55 15.52
N LYS A 119 0.17 -19.61 15.61
CA LYS A 119 0.22 -20.77 14.70
C LYS A 119 -0.05 -20.35 13.25
N LYS A 120 -1.11 -19.57 13.01
CA LYS A 120 -1.45 -19.13 11.66
C LYS A 120 -0.45 -18.12 11.12
N THR A 121 0.02 -17.20 11.98
CA THR A 121 1.07 -16.24 11.65
C THR A 121 2.31 -16.94 11.11
N ARG A 122 2.81 -17.95 11.84
CA ARG A 122 3.96 -18.77 11.41
C ARG A 122 3.73 -19.43 10.06
N ALA A 123 2.62 -20.15 9.93
CA ALA A 123 2.29 -20.88 8.70
C ALA A 123 2.14 -19.94 7.49
N SER A 124 1.59 -18.74 7.70
CA SER A 124 1.44 -17.75 6.64
C SER A 124 2.78 -17.22 6.16
N VAL A 125 3.70 -16.87 7.07
CA VAL A 125 5.03 -16.38 6.67
C VAL A 125 5.79 -17.43 5.85
N GLU A 126 5.72 -18.70 6.25
CA GLU A 126 6.37 -19.78 5.50
C GLU A 126 5.78 -19.95 4.10
N LYS A 127 4.44 -19.87 3.98
CA LYS A 127 3.77 -19.91 2.67
C LYS A 127 4.12 -18.70 1.81
N SER A 128 4.15 -17.49 2.37
CA SER A 128 4.52 -16.26 1.65
C SER A 128 5.94 -16.35 1.09
N LEU A 129 6.91 -16.79 1.90
CA LEU A 129 8.29 -16.99 1.46
C LEU A 129 8.39 -18.00 0.31
N GLN A 130 7.63 -19.10 0.39
CA GLN A 130 7.56 -20.09 -0.69
C GLN A 130 6.98 -19.51 -1.99
N LEU A 131 5.86 -18.78 -1.92
CA LEU A 131 5.22 -18.19 -3.11
C LEU A 131 6.08 -17.11 -3.76
N LEU A 132 6.76 -16.30 -2.94
CA LEU A 132 7.66 -15.26 -3.40
C LEU A 132 9.00 -15.82 -3.91
N GLY A 133 9.33 -17.08 -3.57
CA GLY A 133 10.63 -17.67 -3.87
C GLY A 133 11.79 -16.98 -3.12
N LEU A 134 11.56 -16.56 -1.87
CA LEU A 134 12.51 -15.81 -1.06
C LEU A 134 12.82 -16.51 0.26
N ASP A 135 14.04 -16.32 0.77
CA ASP A 135 14.42 -16.79 2.12
C ASP A 135 13.97 -15.82 3.23
N TYR A 136 13.81 -14.53 2.88
CA TYR A 136 13.39 -13.50 3.81
C TYR A 136 12.68 -12.32 3.13
N VAL A 137 11.83 -11.64 3.88
CA VAL A 137 11.25 -10.32 3.53
C VAL A 137 11.87 -9.20 4.37
N ASP A 138 11.91 -7.97 3.85
CA ASP A 138 12.47 -6.86 4.62
C ASP A 138 11.48 -6.42 5.72
N ILE A 139 10.18 -6.36 5.40
CA ILE A 139 9.12 -6.01 6.36
C ILE A 139 8.06 -7.11 6.39
N ILE A 140 7.63 -7.52 7.58
CA ILE A 140 6.41 -8.32 7.77
C ILE A 140 5.38 -7.50 8.54
N GLN A 141 4.17 -7.36 7.99
CA GLN A 141 3.15 -6.45 8.53
C GLN A 141 1.95 -7.21 9.10
N ILE A 142 1.38 -6.73 10.20
CA ILE A 142 0.11 -7.24 10.71
C ILE A 142 -1.04 -6.50 10.01
N HIS A 143 -1.83 -7.23 9.21
CA HIS A 143 -2.86 -6.72 8.31
C HIS A 143 -4.18 -6.48 9.02
N ASP A 144 -4.80 -5.32 8.77
CA ASP A 144 -6.19 -5.00 9.10
C ASP A 144 -6.54 -5.34 10.56
N ILE A 145 -5.73 -4.81 11.48
CA ILE A 145 -5.80 -5.09 12.92
C ILE A 145 -7.16 -4.77 13.54
N GLU A 146 -7.94 -3.87 12.94
CA GLU A 146 -9.28 -3.50 13.38
C GLU A 146 -10.30 -4.65 13.31
N PHE A 147 -9.99 -5.73 12.58
CA PHE A 147 -10.81 -6.94 12.53
C PHE A 147 -10.44 -7.97 13.60
N ALA A 148 -9.40 -7.71 14.39
CA ALA A 148 -9.19 -8.45 15.62
C ALA A 148 -10.34 -8.16 16.59
N LYS A 149 -10.91 -9.20 17.21
CA LYS A 149 -11.98 -9.03 18.22
C LYS A 149 -11.50 -8.18 19.40
N ASP A 150 -10.23 -8.33 19.73
CA ASP A 150 -9.48 -7.61 20.75
C ASP A 150 -8.05 -7.47 20.24
N LEU A 151 -7.41 -6.32 20.45
CA LEU A 151 -6.00 -6.13 20.10
C LEU A 151 -5.08 -7.06 20.90
N ASP A 152 -5.55 -7.63 22.02
CA ASP A 152 -4.81 -8.60 22.84
C ASP A 152 -4.18 -9.73 22.01
N ILE A 153 -4.92 -10.34 21.07
CA ILE A 153 -4.35 -11.42 20.22
C ILE A 153 -3.25 -10.91 19.29
N VAL A 154 -3.36 -9.66 18.82
CA VAL A 154 -2.32 -9.02 17.99
C VAL A 154 -1.06 -8.80 18.83
N ILE A 155 -1.20 -8.27 20.04
CA ILE A 155 -0.09 -7.91 20.92
C ILE A 155 0.56 -9.12 21.58
N ASN A 156 -0.21 -10.13 21.97
CA ASN A 156 0.24 -11.22 22.82
C ASN A 156 0.40 -12.57 22.08
N GLU A 157 -0.11 -12.72 20.85
CA GLU A 157 0.15 -13.89 20.02
C GLU A 157 0.90 -13.57 18.72
N CYS A 158 0.31 -12.74 17.85
CA CYS A 158 0.87 -12.44 16.53
C CYS A 158 2.26 -11.79 16.63
N LEU A 159 2.35 -10.69 17.39
CA LEU A 159 3.57 -9.90 17.50
C LEU A 159 4.75 -10.68 18.12
N PRO A 160 4.59 -11.45 19.22
CA PRO A 160 5.66 -12.30 19.75
C PRO A 160 6.13 -13.36 18.75
N GLU A 161 5.23 -13.91 17.95
CA GLU A 161 5.62 -14.87 16.91
C GLU A 161 6.41 -14.20 15.77
N LEU A 162 5.99 -13.01 15.33
CA LEU A 162 6.76 -12.21 14.37
C LEU A 162 8.15 -11.83 14.91
N LYS A 163 8.28 -11.55 16.21
CA LYS A 163 9.60 -11.31 16.84
C LYS A 163 10.51 -12.54 16.76
N LYS A 164 9.96 -13.77 16.90
CA LYS A 164 10.74 -15.00 16.69
C LYS A 164 11.15 -15.15 15.23
N ILE A 165 10.23 -14.92 14.28
CA ILE A 165 10.50 -14.94 12.83
C ILE A 165 11.61 -13.97 12.45
N VAL A 166 11.61 -12.77 13.04
CA VAL A 166 12.69 -11.79 12.84
C VAL A 166 14.03 -12.30 13.40
N LYS A 167 14.03 -12.89 14.60
CA LYS A 167 15.24 -13.49 15.19
C LYS A 167 15.79 -14.64 14.35
N GLU A 168 14.92 -15.38 13.65
CA GLU A 168 15.27 -16.45 12.72
C GLU A 168 15.77 -15.93 11.36
N GLY A 169 15.71 -14.63 11.10
CA GLY A 169 16.17 -14.01 9.86
C GLY A 169 15.19 -14.11 8.68
N LYS A 170 13.98 -14.63 8.90
CA LYS A 170 12.92 -14.75 7.86
C LYS A 170 12.21 -13.42 7.57
N ALA A 171 12.32 -12.45 8.47
CA ALA A 171 11.95 -11.06 8.26
C ALA A 171 12.96 -10.13 8.94
N LYS A 172 13.13 -8.88 8.50
CA LYS A 172 14.03 -7.93 9.19
C LYS A 172 13.30 -7.02 10.17
N PHE A 173 12.11 -6.55 9.80
CA PHE A 173 11.35 -5.57 10.58
C PHE A 173 9.87 -5.91 10.63
N ILE A 174 9.17 -5.39 11.64
CA ILE A 174 7.74 -5.60 11.85
C ILE A 174 6.99 -4.30 11.59
N GLY A 175 5.92 -4.39 10.81
CA GLY A 175 4.99 -3.28 10.57
C GLY A 175 3.57 -3.60 11.04
N VAL A 176 2.73 -2.57 11.05
CA VAL A 176 1.29 -2.70 11.33
C VAL A 176 0.50 -1.91 10.31
N THR A 177 -0.66 -2.44 9.92
CA THR A 177 -1.56 -1.78 8.99
C THR A 177 -3.02 -1.97 9.40
N GLY A 178 -3.84 -1.00 9.02
CA GLY A 178 -5.27 -0.96 9.30
C GLY A 178 -5.88 0.30 8.70
N TYR A 179 -7.21 0.31 8.63
CA TYR A 179 -7.95 1.44 8.09
C TYR A 179 -8.20 2.54 9.12
N PRO A 180 -8.77 2.27 10.31
CA PRO A 180 -8.99 3.30 11.32
C PRO A 180 -7.66 3.77 11.92
N LEU A 181 -7.34 5.05 11.74
CA LEU A 181 -6.11 5.65 12.27
C LEU A 181 -6.03 5.57 13.80
N SER A 182 -7.18 5.64 14.48
CA SER A 182 -7.28 5.46 15.93
C SER A 182 -6.85 4.07 16.37
N CYS A 183 -7.25 3.02 15.64
CA CYS A 183 -6.85 1.64 15.93
C CYS A 183 -5.34 1.42 15.74
N LEU A 184 -4.77 1.99 14.67
CA LEU A 184 -3.32 1.99 14.47
C LEU A 184 -2.57 2.66 15.63
N LYS A 185 -3.03 3.85 16.04
CA LYS A 185 -2.45 4.59 17.16
C LYS A 185 -2.52 3.77 18.45
N GLU A 186 -3.68 3.22 18.78
CA GLU A 186 -3.90 2.40 19.97
C GLU A 186 -2.97 1.17 19.99
N CYS A 187 -2.89 0.43 18.89
CA CYS A 187 -2.02 -0.75 18.78
C CYS A 187 -0.53 -0.40 18.99
N ILE A 188 -0.07 0.71 18.43
CA ILE A 188 1.30 1.19 18.60
C ILE A 188 1.56 1.60 20.06
N GLU A 189 0.60 2.26 20.73
CA GLU A 189 0.69 2.64 22.14
C GLU A 189 0.71 1.43 23.08
N GLN A 190 0.01 0.34 22.73
CA GLN A 190 -0.01 -0.90 23.52
C GLN A 190 1.28 -1.74 23.40
N ALA A 191 2.05 -1.60 22.32
CA ALA A 191 3.33 -2.29 22.15
C ALA A 191 4.49 -1.34 21.75
N PRO A 192 4.88 -0.38 22.62
CA PRO A 192 5.90 0.62 22.31
C PRO A 192 7.20 -0.01 21.81
N GLY A 193 7.76 0.58 20.75
CA GLY A 193 9.02 0.15 20.17
C GLY A 193 8.97 -1.13 19.33
N SER A 194 7.85 -1.87 19.34
CA SER A 194 7.74 -3.18 18.67
C SER A 194 7.57 -3.08 17.15
N PHE A 195 7.05 -1.96 16.65
CA PHE A 195 6.87 -1.69 15.22
C PHE A 195 7.96 -0.75 14.68
N GLN A 196 8.35 -0.97 13.44
CA GLN A 196 9.26 -0.11 12.67
C GLN A 196 8.54 0.63 11.55
N THR A 197 7.41 0.11 11.07
CA THR A 197 6.63 0.75 10.00
C THR A 197 5.14 0.77 10.37
N VAL A 198 4.44 1.75 9.81
CA VAL A 198 2.98 1.83 9.86
C VAL A 198 2.48 2.10 8.44
N LEU A 199 1.47 1.35 8.01
CA LEU A 199 0.83 1.54 6.71
C LEU A 199 -0.64 1.90 6.92
N SER A 200 -0.99 3.10 6.47
CA SER A 200 -2.37 3.56 6.38
C SER A 200 -2.79 3.66 4.92
N TYR A 201 -3.97 3.17 4.57
CA TYR A 201 -4.46 3.15 3.19
C TYR A 201 -5.71 4.00 3.03
N ALA A 202 -5.77 4.79 1.94
CA ALA A 202 -6.85 5.68 1.56
C ALA A 202 -7.28 6.72 2.62
N ARG A 203 -6.39 7.04 3.59
CA ARG A 203 -6.58 8.09 4.62
C ARG A 203 -5.90 9.43 4.31
N TYR A 204 -5.23 9.50 3.16
CA TYR A 204 -4.79 10.74 2.54
C TYR A 204 -5.00 10.62 1.02
N THR A 205 -6.09 11.19 0.53
CA THR A 205 -6.56 11.15 -0.85
C THR A 205 -7.34 12.45 -1.12
N LEU A 206 -7.87 12.62 -2.32
CA LEU A 206 -8.80 13.74 -2.56
C LEU A 206 -10.10 13.62 -1.74
N LEU A 207 -10.43 12.44 -1.21
CA LEU A 207 -11.63 12.23 -0.40
C LEU A 207 -11.40 12.47 1.09
N ASP A 208 -10.23 12.09 1.60
CA ASP A 208 -9.94 12.05 3.03
C ASP A 208 -8.52 12.53 3.27
N ASP A 209 -8.34 13.39 4.27
CA ASP A 209 -7.05 13.98 4.63
C ASP A 209 -6.69 13.72 6.11
N SER A 210 -7.46 12.86 6.79
CA SER A 210 -7.37 12.58 8.23
C SER A 210 -6.03 12.02 8.69
N LEU A 211 -5.26 11.38 7.81
CA LEU A 211 -3.90 10.92 8.13
C LEU A 211 -2.99 12.06 8.60
N GLN A 212 -3.19 13.29 8.11
CA GLN A 212 -2.39 14.45 8.54
C GLN A 212 -2.38 14.63 10.05
N SER A 213 -3.52 14.45 10.71
CA SER A 213 -3.67 14.58 12.16
C SER A 213 -2.93 13.52 12.98
N TYR A 214 -2.41 12.46 12.33
CA TYR A 214 -1.67 11.37 12.96
C TYR A 214 -0.19 11.36 12.59
N MET A 215 0.24 12.21 11.65
CA MET A 215 1.63 12.24 11.18
C MET A 215 2.61 12.53 12.32
N ASP A 216 2.33 13.55 13.14
CA ASP A 216 3.16 13.89 14.29
C ASP A 216 3.35 12.71 15.24
N PHE A 217 2.28 11.98 15.54
CA PHE A 217 2.35 10.79 16.39
C PHE A 217 3.26 9.72 15.77
N PHE A 218 3.06 9.37 14.49
CA PHE A 218 3.86 8.33 13.85
C PHE A 218 5.35 8.73 13.71
N GLN A 219 5.63 10.02 13.47
CA GLN A 219 6.99 10.55 13.40
C GLN A 219 7.67 10.55 14.76
N GLN A 220 6.97 10.92 15.84
CA GLN A 220 7.49 10.84 17.21
C GLN A 220 7.86 9.41 17.61
N GLN A 221 7.15 8.40 17.09
CA GLN A 221 7.48 6.98 17.27
C GLN A 221 8.63 6.49 16.36
N ASN A 222 9.16 7.36 15.50
CA ASN A 222 10.22 7.09 14.52
C ASN A 222 9.87 5.91 13.58
N LEU A 223 8.61 5.86 13.15
CA LEU A 223 8.09 4.84 12.24
C LEU A 223 8.35 5.21 10.78
N GLY A 224 8.57 4.20 9.96
CA GLY A 224 8.47 4.33 8.51
C GLY A 224 7.01 4.41 8.11
N ILE A 225 6.57 5.56 7.59
CA ILE A 225 5.16 5.82 7.29
C ILE A 225 4.90 5.49 5.81
N VAL A 226 4.11 4.46 5.58
CA VAL A 226 3.62 4.09 4.24
C VAL A 226 2.24 4.67 4.06
N CYS A 227 2.12 5.67 3.18
CA CYS A 227 0.84 6.19 2.75
C CYS A 227 0.41 5.37 1.54
N ALA A 228 -0.73 4.69 1.58
CA ALA A 228 -1.14 3.73 0.56
C ALA A 228 -2.49 4.08 -0.08
N SER A 229 -2.74 3.56 -1.27
CA SER A 229 -4.04 3.66 -1.96
C SER A 229 -4.48 5.10 -2.22
N GLY A 230 -3.61 5.93 -2.80
CA GLY A 230 -3.90 7.31 -3.20
C GLY A 230 -5.07 7.44 -4.18
N HIS A 231 -5.37 6.38 -4.92
CA HIS A 231 -6.51 6.26 -5.83
C HIS A 231 -7.81 5.81 -5.15
N ALA A 232 -7.81 5.67 -3.81
CA ALA A 232 -8.95 5.18 -3.04
C ALA A 232 -9.55 3.89 -3.64
N LEU A 233 -8.67 2.88 -3.84
CA LEU A 233 -9.00 1.57 -4.43
C LEU A 233 -9.75 1.64 -5.78
N GLY A 234 -9.51 2.69 -6.57
CA GLY A 234 -10.10 2.88 -7.89
C GLY A 234 -11.18 3.96 -7.95
N LEU A 235 -11.68 4.45 -6.80
CA LEU A 235 -12.64 5.55 -6.76
C LEU A 235 -12.13 6.81 -7.48
N LEU A 236 -10.85 7.13 -7.31
CA LEU A 236 -10.23 8.33 -7.87
C LEU A 236 -9.52 8.02 -9.20
N THR A 237 -10.21 7.32 -10.10
CA THR A 237 -9.76 7.04 -11.47
C THR A 237 -10.88 7.30 -12.46
N ASN A 238 -10.54 7.49 -13.74
CA ASN A 238 -11.57 7.65 -14.77
C ASN A 238 -12.43 6.38 -14.92
N ASP A 239 -11.88 5.19 -14.73
CA ASP A 239 -12.62 3.92 -14.83
C ASP A 239 -13.56 3.68 -13.64
N GLY A 240 -13.25 4.28 -12.50
CA GLY A 240 -14.03 4.14 -11.27
C GLY A 240 -13.75 2.84 -10.51
N PRO A 241 -14.44 2.63 -9.37
CA PRO A 241 -14.18 1.51 -8.49
C PRO A 241 -14.75 0.20 -9.03
N GLN A 242 -14.18 -0.92 -8.58
CA GLN A 242 -14.75 -2.24 -8.79
C GLN A 242 -16.04 -2.44 -7.97
N PRO A 243 -16.94 -3.37 -8.36
CA PRO A 243 -18.22 -3.58 -7.68
C PRO A 243 -18.10 -3.94 -6.19
N TRP A 244 -17.00 -4.56 -5.77
CA TRP A 244 -16.74 -4.97 -4.39
C TRP A 244 -16.31 -3.82 -3.47
N HIS A 245 -16.11 -2.61 -4.00
CA HIS A 245 -15.59 -1.49 -3.23
C HIS A 245 -16.45 -1.17 -1.99
N PRO A 246 -15.86 -0.97 -0.80
CA PRO A 246 -16.59 -0.86 0.47
C PRO A 246 -17.33 0.47 0.69
N ALA A 247 -16.97 1.51 -0.06
CA ALA A 247 -17.66 2.80 0.02
C ALA A 247 -19.15 2.71 -0.35
N GLY A 248 -19.97 3.50 0.34
CA GLY A 248 -21.39 3.65 0.03
C GLY A 248 -21.63 4.41 -1.28
N GLU A 249 -22.86 4.37 -1.77
CA GLU A 249 -23.25 4.98 -3.04
C GLU A 249 -23.05 6.51 -3.08
N GLU A 250 -23.18 7.20 -1.94
CA GLU A 250 -22.91 8.64 -1.86
C GLU A 250 -21.46 8.98 -2.27
N ILE A 251 -20.47 8.28 -1.70
CA ILE A 251 -19.05 8.48 -2.04
C ILE A 251 -18.80 8.09 -3.50
N LYS A 252 -19.39 6.99 -3.98
CA LYS A 252 -19.26 6.56 -5.38
C LYS A 252 -19.83 7.58 -6.36
N GLU A 253 -20.95 8.23 -6.04
CA GLU A 253 -21.53 9.29 -6.87
C GLU A 253 -20.61 10.51 -6.96
N ILE A 254 -20.05 10.96 -5.83
CA ILE A 254 -19.08 12.06 -5.77
C ILE A 254 -17.88 11.76 -6.69
N CYS A 255 -17.35 10.54 -6.60
CA CYS A 255 -16.22 10.11 -7.43
C CYS A 255 -16.60 9.98 -8.91
N ARG A 256 -17.81 9.52 -9.22
CA ARG A 256 -18.31 9.45 -10.60
C ARG A 256 -18.47 10.84 -11.21
N LYS A 257 -18.94 11.82 -10.43
CA LYS A 257 -18.98 13.23 -10.85
C LYS A 257 -17.57 13.76 -11.17
N ALA A 258 -16.58 13.50 -10.32
CA ALA A 258 -15.19 13.88 -10.57
C ALA A 258 -14.64 13.24 -11.86
N SER A 259 -14.88 11.94 -12.04
CA SER A 259 -14.49 11.20 -13.26
C SER A 259 -15.12 11.79 -14.52
N ASN A 260 -16.40 12.13 -14.49
CA ASN A 260 -17.09 12.75 -15.63
C ASN A 260 -16.48 14.12 -16.00
N ILE A 261 -16.21 14.98 -15.00
CA ILE A 261 -15.54 16.28 -15.22
C ILE A 261 -14.15 16.08 -15.86
N CYS A 262 -13.37 15.12 -15.36
CA CYS A 262 -12.05 14.81 -15.92
C CYS A 262 -12.12 14.30 -17.35
N LYS A 263 -13.07 13.40 -17.66
CA LYS A 263 -13.31 12.87 -19.01
C LYS A 263 -13.72 13.97 -19.99
N GLU A 264 -14.64 14.85 -19.60
CA GLU A 264 -15.03 16.01 -20.41
C GLU A 264 -13.85 16.96 -20.67
N ALA A 265 -12.98 17.11 -19.68
CA ALA A 265 -11.75 17.88 -19.81
C ALA A 265 -10.60 17.12 -20.50
N ASN A 266 -10.75 15.84 -20.90
CA ASN A 266 -9.67 15.00 -21.40
C ASN A 266 -8.43 14.99 -20.47
N VAL A 267 -8.67 14.75 -19.18
CA VAL A 267 -7.68 14.64 -18.10
C VAL A 267 -7.86 13.31 -17.39
N GLU A 268 -6.76 12.70 -16.95
CA GLU A 268 -6.80 11.46 -16.17
C GLU A 268 -6.96 11.78 -14.67
N LEU A 269 -8.11 11.45 -14.09
CA LEU A 269 -8.36 11.64 -12.65
C LEU A 269 -7.32 10.92 -11.79
N GLY A 270 -6.86 9.73 -12.20
CA GLY A 270 -5.83 8.99 -11.50
C GLY A 270 -4.53 9.79 -11.37
N LYS A 271 -4.11 10.51 -12.41
CA LYS A 271 -2.91 11.34 -12.38
C LYS A 271 -3.05 12.51 -11.38
N LEU A 272 -4.22 13.16 -11.35
CA LEU A 272 -4.51 14.22 -10.39
C LEU A 272 -4.48 13.70 -8.95
N ALA A 273 -5.10 12.54 -8.71
CA ALA A 273 -5.14 11.88 -7.41
C ALA A 273 -3.73 11.49 -6.95
N MET A 274 -2.91 10.90 -7.83
CA MET A 274 -1.52 10.55 -7.55
C MET A 274 -0.67 11.80 -7.23
N TYR A 275 -0.82 12.88 -7.99
CA TYR A 275 -0.12 14.13 -7.72
C TYR A 275 -0.46 14.69 -6.33
N TYR A 276 -1.75 14.79 -5.99
CA TYR A 276 -2.20 15.26 -4.68
C TYR A 276 -1.69 14.35 -3.56
N PHE A 277 -1.85 13.04 -3.73
CA PHE A 277 -1.44 12.01 -2.78
C PHE A 277 0.02 12.17 -2.34
N MET A 278 0.91 12.44 -3.28
CA MET A 278 2.35 12.60 -3.03
C MET A 278 2.76 13.92 -2.35
N GLN A 279 1.81 14.82 -2.05
CA GLN A 279 2.07 16.08 -1.36
C GLN A 279 2.06 15.94 0.17
N LEU A 280 1.72 14.78 0.72
CA LEU A 280 1.76 14.58 2.18
C LEU A 280 3.19 14.67 2.70
N ASP A 281 3.47 15.70 3.50
CA ASP A 281 4.75 15.83 4.16
C ASP A 281 4.92 14.79 5.28
N GLY A 282 6.13 14.25 5.39
CA GLY A 282 6.50 13.31 6.44
C GLY A 282 6.28 11.82 6.14
N ALA A 283 5.55 11.47 5.08
CA ALA A 283 5.46 10.09 4.64
C ALA A 283 6.81 9.58 4.09
N SER A 284 7.17 8.34 4.36
CA SER A 284 8.40 7.73 3.82
C SER A 284 8.21 7.33 2.34
N THR A 285 7.02 6.85 1.98
CA THR A 285 6.70 6.40 0.62
C THR A 285 5.19 6.43 0.34
N PHE A 286 4.85 6.54 -0.94
CA PHE A 286 3.50 6.55 -1.51
C PHE A 286 3.26 5.27 -2.29
N LEU A 287 2.49 4.35 -1.71
CA LEU A 287 2.24 3.02 -2.22
C LEU A 287 0.99 2.98 -3.11
N THR A 288 1.16 2.61 -4.38
CA THR A 288 0.07 2.55 -5.35
C THR A 288 0.10 1.29 -6.21
N GLY A 289 -1.07 0.78 -6.57
CA GLY A 289 -1.23 -0.33 -7.51
C GLY A 289 -1.01 0.11 -8.95
N MET A 290 -0.18 -0.62 -9.69
CA MET A 290 0.12 -0.35 -11.10
C MET A 290 0.60 -1.62 -11.80
N GLN A 291 -0.35 -2.43 -12.24
CA GLN A 291 -0.13 -3.75 -12.85
C GLN A 291 0.21 -3.71 -14.35
N THR A 292 0.15 -2.53 -14.97
CA THR A 292 0.55 -2.33 -16.38
C THR A 292 1.57 -1.21 -16.50
N ARG A 293 2.40 -1.24 -17.55
CA ARG A 293 3.41 -0.20 -17.79
C ARG A 293 2.75 1.16 -18.03
N THR A 294 1.56 1.19 -18.62
CA THR A 294 0.78 2.42 -18.79
C THR A 294 0.43 3.06 -17.44
N LEU A 295 -0.08 2.28 -16.49
CA LEU A 295 -0.41 2.79 -15.15
C LEU A 295 0.85 3.23 -14.39
N LEU A 296 1.94 2.47 -14.52
CA LEU A 296 3.24 2.84 -13.96
C LEU A 296 3.72 4.18 -14.52
N ASP A 297 3.64 4.36 -15.84
CA ASP A 297 4.08 5.60 -16.51
C ASP A 297 3.24 6.81 -16.12
N ILE A 298 1.91 6.67 -16.02
CA ILE A 298 1.03 7.75 -15.55
C ILE A 298 1.40 8.17 -14.12
N ASN A 299 1.61 7.20 -13.22
CA ASN A 299 1.95 7.48 -11.83
C ASN A 299 3.34 8.11 -11.68
N LEU A 300 4.33 7.65 -12.45
CA LEU A 300 5.67 8.23 -12.46
C LEU A 300 5.70 9.61 -13.13
N ASP A 301 4.87 9.84 -14.15
CA ASP A 301 4.73 11.17 -14.79
C ASP A 301 4.20 12.21 -13.79
N ALA A 302 3.17 11.85 -13.00
CA ALA A 302 2.67 12.69 -11.90
C ALA A 302 3.78 13.08 -10.91
N TYR A 303 4.73 12.18 -10.65
CA TYR A 303 5.85 12.42 -9.75
C TYR A 303 6.94 13.30 -10.38
N TYR A 304 7.39 12.92 -11.57
CA TYR A 304 8.56 13.51 -12.20
C TYR A 304 8.27 14.84 -12.88
N ASN A 305 7.09 14.97 -13.49
CA ASN A 305 6.73 16.11 -14.32
C ASN A 305 5.58 16.93 -13.71
N GLY A 306 4.95 16.43 -12.64
CA GLY A 306 3.85 17.11 -11.97
C GLY A 306 2.59 17.18 -12.84
N LEU A 307 1.84 18.27 -12.68
CA LEU A 307 0.64 18.55 -13.46
C LEU A 307 0.90 19.70 -14.45
N SER A 308 0.40 19.55 -15.68
CA SER A 308 0.25 20.63 -16.64
C SER A 308 -0.72 21.70 -16.14
N LYS A 309 -0.70 22.89 -16.74
CA LYS A 309 -1.61 23.99 -16.36
C LYS A 309 -3.08 23.56 -16.40
N LYS A 310 -3.49 22.84 -17.44
CA LYS A 310 -4.86 22.32 -17.58
C LYS A 310 -5.21 21.33 -16.47
N GLU A 311 -4.30 20.41 -16.15
CA GLU A 311 -4.50 19.44 -15.06
C GLU A 311 -4.59 20.14 -13.69
N GLN A 312 -3.81 21.20 -13.46
CA GLN A 312 -3.89 22.01 -12.24
C GLN A 312 -5.23 22.74 -12.12
N GLU A 313 -5.72 23.35 -13.20
CA GLU A 313 -7.04 24.02 -13.24
C GLU A 313 -8.18 23.03 -12.96
N VAL A 314 -8.11 21.81 -13.53
CA VAL A 314 -9.10 20.75 -13.25
C VAL A 314 -9.01 20.27 -11.81
N LEU A 315 -7.80 20.03 -11.28
CA LEU A 315 -7.63 19.64 -9.88
C LEU A 315 -8.22 20.70 -8.93
N GLN A 316 -7.94 21.97 -9.16
CA GLN A 316 -8.49 23.07 -8.36
C GLN A 316 -10.02 23.08 -8.42
N LEU A 317 -10.61 22.96 -9.61
CA LEU A 317 -12.07 22.86 -9.78
C LEU A 317 -12.66 21.70 -8.97
N LEU A 318 -12.03 20.52 -9.00
CA LEU A 318 -12.51 19.36 -8.24
C LEU A 318 -12.46 19.60 -6.74
N GLN A 319 -11.39 20.22 -6.22
CA GLN A 319 -11.26 20.56 -4.80
C GLN A 319 -12.31 21.59 -4.35
N GLU A 320 -12.63 22.57 -5.21
CA GLU A 320 -13.60 23.62 -4.90
C GLU A 320 -15.07 23.17 -5.03
N THR A 321 -15.36 22.17 -5.87
CA THR A 321 -16.76 21.85 -6.26
C THR A 321 -17.20 20.41 -6.04
N VAL A 322 -16.27 19.47 -5.84
CA VAL A 322 -16.56 18.03 -5.68
C VAL A 322 -16.07 17.54 -4.32
N PHE A 323 -14.78 17.74 -4.03
CA PHE A 323 -14.12 17.25 -2.82
C PHE A 323 -14.09 18.32 -1.72
N THR A 324 -15.26 18.86 -1.39
CA THR A 324 -15.39 20.01 -0.48
C THR A 324 -15.40 19.63 1.00
N LYS A 325 -15.46 18.33 1.30
CA LYS A 325 -15.48 17.78 2.67
C LYS A 325 -14.66 16.50 2.71
N SER A 326 -13.98 16.32 3.83
CA SER A 326 -13.27 15.08 4.16
C SER A 326 -14.31 13.97 4.44
N ILE A 327 -14.28 12.90 3.66
CA ILE A 327 -15.19 11.76 3.71
C ILE A 327 -14.43 10.45 3.46
N ASN A 328 -14.82 9.39 4.14
CA ASN A 328 -14.27 8.06 3.97
C ASN A 328 -15.33 6.99 4.29
N TRP A 329 -14.99 5.71 4.14
CA TRP A 329 -15.89 4.58 4.44
C TRP A 329 -15.49 3.81 5.70
N GLU A 330 -14.90 4.49 6.68
CA GLU A 330 -14.51 3.86 7.95
C GLU A 330 -15.73 3.21 8.62
N GLY A 331 -15.58 1.96 9.06
CA GLY A 331 -16.65 1.21 9.72
C GLY A 331 -17.49 0.34 8.79
N ASN A 332 -17.60 0.64 7.49
CA ASN A 332 -18.47 -0.12 6.57
C ASN A 332 -18.13 -1.62 6.50
N GLU A 333 -16.85 -1.96 6.30
CA GLU A 333 -16.41 -3.35 6.26
C GLU A 333 -16.50 -4.02 7.64
N LEU A 334 -16.19 -3.28 8.71
CA LEU A 334 -16.25 -3.78 10.08
C LEU A 334 -17.68 -4.15 10.48
N GLU A 335 -18.65 -3.27 10.21
CA GLU A 335 -20.07 -3.54 10.49
C GLU A 335 -20.55 -4.78 9.73
N THR A 336 -20.22 -4.86 8.44
CA THR A 336 -20.56 -6.01 7.59
C THR A 336 -19.96 -7.31 8.15
N TYR A 337 -18.67 -7.29 8.47
CA TYR A 337 -17.94 -8.44 9.00
C TYR A 337 -18.52 -8.90 10.35
N TRP A 338 -18.61 -8.00 11.34
CA TRP A 338 -19.06 -8.37 12.68
C TRP A 338 -20.55 -8.74 12.73
N THR A 339 -21.37 -8.17 11.84
CA THR A 339 -22.76 -8.61 11.68
C THR A 339 -22.85 -10.04 11.15
N ALA A 340 -22.00 -10.42 10.20
CA ALA A 340 -21.93 -11.79 9.70
C ALA A 340 -21.41 -12.77 10.77
N MET A 341 -20.42 -12.37 11.56
CA MET A 341 -19.86 -13.21 12.64
C MET A 341 -20.83 -13.44 13.80
N LYS A 342 -21.76 -12.52 14.08
CA LYS A 342 -22.80 -12.70 15.13
C LYS A 342 -23.91 -13.69 14.74
N LYS A 343 -24.07 -13.98 13.45
CA LYS A 343 -25.13 -14.88 12.92
C LYS A 343 -24.72 -16.35 12.90
N LYS A 344 -23.49 -16.66 13.31
CA LYS A 344 -22.91 -18.00 13.41
C LYS A 344 -22.51 -18.26 14.85
#